data_AF-D2ZND7-F1
#
_entry.id   AF-D2ZND7-F1
#
_cell.length_a   1.000
_cell.length_b   1.000
_cell.length_c   1.000
_cell.angle_alpha   90.00
_cell.angle_beta   90.00
_cell.angle_gamma   90.00
#
_symmetry.space_group_name_H-M   'P 1'
#
loop_
_entity.id
_entity.type
_entity.pdbx_description
1 polymer ?
#
loop_
_entity_poly.entity_id
_entity_poly.type
_entity_poly.pdbx_seq_one_letter_code
_entity_poly.pdbx_strand_id
1 'polypeptide(L)'
;MVNYLKLGYSSELGYETAFDETLLETNRTHNFYVDWGKIFSNLDVYQNEINILNSLINSSDVESDFRKIILEYPTVISLLPSILAIREKNISVLDEYEMKCFKLSCSKRSPSNVDEIVDFSKKTGLLNLFNNISDLKSYLVGVEVGLDTNARKNRSGHIFEKLVGDLLKEKIKNYPNLTLYAEETLDFERTKRLDFVIHKNGCLNFYLNVIFIQTVEVNR
;
A
#
# COMPACT_ATOMS: atom_id res chain seq x y z
N MET A 1 -21.68 -10.83 -22.58
CA MET A 1 -22.85 -9.98 -22.88
C MET A 1 -23.71 -9.91 -21.62
N VAL A 2 -24.08 -8.72 -21.18
CA VAL A 2 -24.86 -8.51 -19.93
C VAL A 2 -26.32 -8.90 -20.18
N ASN A 3 -26.95 -9.61 -19.22
CA ASN A 3 -28.37 -9.95 -19.32
C ASN A 3 -29.24 -8.79 -18.81
N TYR A 4 -29.44 -7.77 -19.65
CA TYR A 4 -30.13 -6.53 -19.29
C TYR A 4 -31.60 -6.74 -18.86
N LEU A 5 -32.28 -7.78 -19.39
CA LEU A 5 -33.64 -8.15 -18.97
C LEU A 5 -33.69 -8.51 -17.48
N LYS A 6 -32.70 -9.25 -16.98
CA LYS A 6 -32.60 -9.58 -15.54
C LYS A 6 -32.32 -8.36 -14.66
N LEU A 7 -31.79 -7.29 -15.23
CA LEU A 7 -31.54 -6.02 -14.55
C LEU A 7 -32.77 -5.08 -14.60
N GLY A 8 -33.87 -5.49 -15.24
CA GLY A 8 -35.12 -4.73 -15.31
C GLY A 8 -35.24 -3.80 -16.52
N TYR A 9 -34.32 -3.88 -17.48
CA TYR A 9 -34.38 -3.09 -18.71
C TYR A 9 -35.16 -3.83 -19.80
N SER A 10 -35.97 -3.11 -20.57
CA SER A 10 -36.76 -3.67 -21.68
C SER A 10 -35.99 -3.81 -22.99
N SER A 11 -34.83 -3.15 -23.12
CA SER A 11 -33.98 -3.19 -24.31
C SER A 11 -32.50 -3.01 -23.94
N GLU A 12 -31.62 -3.50 -24.81
CA GLU A 12 -30.17 -3.32 -24.68
C GLU A 12 -29.78 -1.84 -24.71
N LEU A 13 -30.31 -1.08 -25.67
CA LEU A 13 -30.07 0.37 -25.79
C LEU A 13 -30.46 1.14 -24.52
N GLY A 14 -31.57 0.74 -23.87
CA GLY A 14 -32.00 1.37 -22.62
C GLY A 14 -31.04 1.10 -21.47
N TYR A 15 -30.47 -0.11 -21.40
CA TYR A 15 -29.40 -0.44 -20.46
C TYR A 15 -28.12 0.33 -20.75
N GLU A 16 -27.68 0.38 -22.01
CA GLU A 16 -26.46 1.08 -22.41
C GLU A 16 -26.54 2.59 -22.10
N THR A 17 -27.67 3.21 -22.42
CA THR A 17 -27.91 4.64 -22.11
C THR A 17 -27.83 4.90 -20.61
N ALA A 18 -28.52 4.09 -19.79
CA ALA A 18 -28.48 4.24 -18.34
C ALA A 18 -27.09 3.95 -17.74
N PHE A 19 -26.35 2.99 -18.32
CA PHE A 19 -24.99 2.69 -17.93
C PHE A 19 -24.09 3.90 -18.21
N ASP A 20 -24.12 4.45 -19.42
CA ASP A 20 -23.31 5.61 -19.82
C ASP A 20 -23.62 6.85 -18.97
N GLU A 21 -24.91 7.10 -18.69
CA GLU A 21 -25.36 8.21 -17.83
C GLU A 21 -24.92 8.08 -16.36
N THR A 22 -24.62 6.86 -15.91
CA THR A 22 -24.20 6.59 -14.52
C THR A 22 -22.68 6.40 -14.37
N LEU A 23 -21.91 6.55 -15.45
CA LEU A 23 -20.46 6.53 -15.40
C LEU A 23 -19.94 7.70 -14.56
N LEU A 24 -19.05 7.37 -13.62
CA LEU A 24 -18.33 8.38 -12.85
C LEU A 24 -17.02 8.70 -13.57
N GLU A 25 -16.73 9.98 -13.73
CA GLU A 25 -15.41 10.44 -14.20
C GLU A 25 -14.30 9.95 -13.26
N THR A 26 -14.56 9.94 -11.95
CA THR A 26 -13.64 9.39 -10.96
C THR A 26 -14.35 8.95 -9.69
N ASN A 27 -13.78 7.96 -9.01
CA ASN A 27 -14.13 7.56 -7.65
C ASN A 27 -13.09 8.09 -6.63
N ARG A 28 -12.18 8.99 -7.03
CA ARG A 28 -11.11 9.49 -6.16
C ARG A 28 -11.66 10.49 -5.14
N THR A 29 -11.65 10.11 -3.87
CA THR A 29 -11.93 11.02 -2.75
C THR A 29 -10.64 11.70 -2.29
N HIS A 30 -10.70 12.69 -1.38
CA HIS A 30 -9.50 13.34 -0.85
C HIS A 30 -8.46 12.35 -0.27
N ASN A 31 -8.92 11.26 0.35
CA ASN A 31 -8.05 10.24 0.95
C ASN A 31 -7.48 9.23 -0.06
N PHE A 32 -7.82 9.36 -1.35
CA PHE A 32 -7.31 8.51 -2.42
C PHE A 32 -5.80 8.68 -2.65
N TYR A 33 -5.29 9.91 -2.51
CA TYR A 33 -3.97 10.26 -3.05
C TYR A 33 -2.81 9.80 -2.17
N VAL A 34 -2.85 10.16 -0.89
CA VAL A 34 -1.77 9.88 0.08
C VAL A 34 -2.39 9.59 1.43
N ASP A 35 -1.99 8.48 2.04
CA ASP A 35 -2.36 8.17 3.43
C ASP A 35 -1.29 8.72 4.37
N TRP A 36 -1.45 10.00 4.75
CA TRP A 36 -0.49 10.67 5.63
C TRP A 36 -0.36 9.99 6.99
N GLY A 37 -1.46 9.47 7.53
CA GLY A 37 -1.47 8.77 8.82
C GLY A 37 -0.59 7.54 8.78
N LYS A 38 -0.76 6.70 7.74
CA LYS A 38 0.10 5.54 7.50
C LYS A 38 1.57 5.93 7.35
N ILE A 39 1.86 6.94 6.51
CA ILE A 39 3.24 7.38 6.25
C ILE A 39 3.94 7.79 7.54
N PHE A 40 3.34 8.68 8.33
CA PHE A 40 3.98 9.14 9.57
C PHE A 40 4.04 8.02 10.61
N SER A 41 3.02 7.16 10.73
CA SER A 41 3.07 6.02 11.64
C SER A 41 4.19 5.02 11.33
N ASN A 42 4.52 4.84 10.04
CA ASN A 42 5.63 3.99 9.62
C ASN A 42 6.99 4.57 10.01
N LEU A 43 7.12 5.90 10.06
CA LEU A 43 8.37 6.58 10.38
C LEU A 43 8.55 6.85 11.87
N ASP A 44 7.45 7.01 12.63
CA ASP A 44 7.49 7.29 14.06
C ASP A 44 8.23 6.20 14.86
N VAL A 45 8.13 4.94 14.41
CA VAL A 45 8.84 3.81 15.06
C VAL A 45 10.37 3.88 14.93
N TYR A 46 10.90 4.73 14.03
CA TYR A 46 12.33 4.88 13.73
C TYR A 46 12.88 6.25 14.13
N GLN A 47 12.16 7.02 14.95
CA GLN A 47 12.52 8.41 15.24
C GLN A 47 13.94 8.56 15.82
N ASN A 48 14.37 7.62 16.68
CA ASN A 48 15.71 7.63 17.25
C ASN A 48 16.77 7.31 16.19
N GLU A 49 16.55 6.27 15.40
CA GLU A 49 17.44 5.84 14.32
C GLU A 49 17.62 6.94 13.26
N ILE A 50 16.54 7.63 12.91
CA ILE A 50 16.56 8.77 11.98
C ILE A 50 17.45 9.89 12.54
N ASN A 51 17.24 10.26 13.82
CA ASN A 51 18.01 11.32 14.46
C ASN A 51 19.51 10.98 14.55
N ILE A 52 19.84 9.72 14.82
CA ILE A 52 21.23 9.25 14.87
C ILE A 52 21.85 9.32 13.47
N LEU A 53 21.21 8.75 12.45
CA LEU A 53 21.75 8.76 11.09
C LEU A 53 21.81 10.16 10.46
N ASN A 54 21.00 11.11 10.92
CA ASN A 54 21.12 12.52 10.52
C ASN A 54 22.50 13.10 10.86
N SER A 55 23.26 12.54 11.81
CA SER A 55 24.62 12.99 12.10
C SER A 55 25.62 12.70 10.97
N LEU A 56 25.25 11.85 10.00
CA LEU A 56 26.07 11.55 8.82
C LEU A 56 25.96 12.62 7.74
N ILE A 57 24.97 13.50 7.83
CA ILE A 57 24.76 14.58 6.85
C ILE A 57 25.97 15.52 6.89
N ASN A 58 26.57 15.74 5.72
CA ASN A 58 27.81 16.52 5.55
C ASN A 58 29.02 16.00 6.36
N SER A 59 29.04 14.73 6.77
CA SER A 59 30.25 14.15 7.37
C SER A 59 31.40 14.16 6.35
N SER A 60 32.60 14.54 6.79
CA SER A 60 33.81 14.51 5.97
C SER A 60 34.27 13.09 5.64
N ASP A 61 33.87 12.10 6.44
CA ASP A 61 34.17 10.68 6.25
C ASP A 61 32.95 9.83 6.67
N VAL A 62 31.92 9.86 5.80
CA VAL A 62 30.64 9.19 6.03
C VAL A 62 30.82 7.69 6.29
N GLU A 63 31.80 7.03 5.66
CA GLU A 63 32.01 5.58 5.82
C GLU A 63 32.54 5.24 7.23
N SER A 64 33.55 5.97 7.70
CA SER A 64 34.11 5.79 9.04
C SER A 64 33.10 6.14 10.13
N ASP A 65 32.36 7.23 9.96
CA ASP A 65 31.36 7.65 10.93
C ASP A 65 30.15 6.70 10.95
N PHE A 66 29.70 6.22 9.79
CA PHE A 66 28.64 5.21 9.73
C PHE A 66 29.03 3.91 10.43
N ARG A 67 30.28 3.46 10.25
CA ARG A 67 30.82 2.30 10.97
C ARG A 67 30.77 2.48 12.48
N LYS A 68 31.18 3.65 12.99
CA LYS A 68 31.11 3.97 14.43
C LYS A 68 29.66 3.94 14.93
N ILE A 69 28.75 4.56 14.19
CA ILE A 69 27.33 4.59 14.52
C ILE A 69 26.75 3.18 14.58
N ILE A 70 27.03 2.30 13.63
CA ILE A 70 26.52 0.91 13.68
C ILE A 70 27.04 0.15 14.90
N LEU A 71 28.31 0.37 15.27
CA LEU A 71 28.92 -0.30 16.42
C LEU A 71 28.25 0.13 17.74
N GLU A 72 27.97 1.43 17.89
CA GLU A 72 27.39 2.03 19.10
C GLU A 72 25.86 1.92 19.15
N TYR A 73 25.20 2.11 18.01
CA TYR A 73 23.74 2.13 17.82
C TYR A 73 23.30 1.13 16.74
N PRO A 74 23.43 -0.19 16.97
CA PRO A 74 23.10 -1.21 15.96
C PRO A 74 21.64 -1.21 15.51
N THR A 75 20.73 -0.55 16.24
CA THR A 75 19.32 -0.46 15.85
C THR A 75 19.12 0.31 14.53
N VAL A 76 20.03 1.22 14.16
CA VAL A 76 19.97 2.00 12.92
C VAL A 76 19.95 1.13 11.66
N ILE A 77 20.50 -0.09 11.72
CA ILE A 77 20.55 -1.03 10.61
C ILE A 77 19.14 -1.34 10.09
N SER A 78 18.16 -1.36 10.98
CA SER A 78 16.78 -1.67 10.64
C SER A 78 16.08 -0.59 9.80
N LEU A 79 16.67 0.60 9.72
CA LEU A 79 16.19 1.70 8.89
C LEU A 79 16.75 1.65 7.46
N LEU A 80 17.87 0.95 7.23
CA LEU A 80 18.53 0.90 5.93
C LEU A 80 17.63 0.39 4.79
N PRO A 81 16.79 -0.66 4.97
CA PRO A 81 15.84 -1.06 3.93
C PRO A 81 14.90 0.09 3.53
N SER A 82 14.41 0.87 4.49
CA SER A 82 13.50 2.00 4.22
C SER A 82 14.21 3.11 3.46
N ILE A 83 15.49 3.37 3.74
CA ILE A 83 16.31 4.31 2.97
C ILE A 83 16.43 3.84 1.51
N LEU A 84 16.51 2.54 1.27
CA LEU A 84 16.57 1.95 -0.08
C LEU A 84 15.19 1.76 -0.73
N ALA A 85 14.10 2.23 -0.11
CA ALA A 85 12.73 2.00 -0.55
C ALA A 85 12.33 0.50 -0.63
N ILE A 86 12.87 -0.32 0.27
CA ILE A 86 12.65 -1.77 0.38
C ILE A 86 11.84 -2.07 1.66
N ARG A 87 10.87 -3.00 1.58
CA ARG A 87 10.04 -3.39 2.73
C ARG A 87 10.58 -4.63 3.43
N GLU A 88 11.33 -5.45 2.71
CA GLU A 88 11.97 -6.66 3.19
C GLU A 88 13.09 -6.34 4.18
N LYS A 89 13.05 -6.99 5.35
CA LYS A 89 14.10 -6.85 6.38
C LYS A 89 15.34 -7.71 6.11
N ASN A 90 15.20 -8.72 5.26
CA ASN A 90 16.30 -9.55 4.79
C ASN A 90 16.47 -9.27 3.31
N ILE A 91 17.64 -8.78 2.93
CA ILE A 91 17.94 -8.42 1.55
C ILE A 91 18.92 -9.44 1.00
N SER A 92 18.52 -10.13 -0.06
CA SER A 92 19.41 -10.99 -0.84
C SER A 92 19.97 -10.19 -2.01
N VAL A 93 21.29 -10.19 -2.18
CA VAL A 93 22.01 -9.45 -3.23
C VAL A 93 22.91 -10.43 -3.98
N LEU A 94 22.82 -10.39 -5.31
CA LEU A 94 23.79 -11.06 -6.17
C LEU A 94 25.03 -10.18 -6.28
N ASP A 95 26.15 -10.63 -5.74
CA ASP A 95 27.44 -9.94 -5.78
C ASP A 95 28.46 -10.86 -6.45
N GLU A 96 28.99 -10.46 -7.61
CA GLU A 96 29.99 -11.23 -8.37
C GLU A 96 29.61 -12.71 -8.57
N TYR A 97 28.35 -12.98 -8.94
CA TYR A 97 27.77 -14.32 -9.15
C TYR A 97 27.53 -15.15 -7.87
N GLU A 98 27.84 -14.60 -6.69
CA GLU A 98 27.53 -15.22 -5.40
C GLU A 98 26.32 -14.55 -4.74
N MET A 99 25.49 -15.36 -4.09
CA MET A 99 24.32 -14.85 -3.39
C MET A 99 24.65 -14.52 -1.94
N LYS A 100 24.56 -13.24 -1.59
CA LYS A 100 24.79 -12.73 -0.24
C LYS A 100 23.46 -12.33 0.40
N CYS A 101 23.22 -12.78 1.63
CA CYS A 101 22.02 -12.46 2.38
C CYS A 101 22.35 -11.54 3.56
N PHE A 102 21.88 -10.30 3.49
CA PHE A 102 22.04 -9.29 4.54
C PHE A 102 20.82 -9.30 5.45
N LYS A 103 21.05 -9.60 6.74
CA LYS A 103 20.02 -9.48 7.77
C LYS A 103 19.99 -8.06 8.30
N LEU A 104 19.12 -7.23 7.75
CA LEU A 104 18.94 -5.83 8.15
C LEU A 104 17.78 -5.68 9.15
N SER A 105 17.71 -6.60 10.11
CA SER A 105 16.69 -6.61 11.16
C SER A 105 17.17 -5.90 12.43
N CYS A 106 16.24 -5.32 13.20
CA CYS A 106 16.54 -4.70 14.49
C CYS A 106 17.30 -5.67 15.42
N SER A 107 18.51 -5.29 15.81
CA SER A 107 19.26 -5.96 16.88
C SER A 107 19.75 -4.90 17.87
N LYS A 108 19.61 -5.18 19.17
CA LYS A 108 20.23 -4.36 20.23
C LYS A 108 21.72 -4.64 20.41
N ARG A 109 22.24 -5.69 19.77
CA ARG A 109 23.65 -6.09 19.81
C ARG A 109 24.32 -5.67 18.52
N SER A 110 25.57 -5.22 18.63
CA SER A 110 26.41 -4.92 17.47
C SER A 110 26.46 -6.14 16.54
N PRO A 111 26.23 -5.95 15.24
CA PRO A 111 26.22 -7.07 14.30
C PRO A 111 27.63 -7.65 14.18
N SER A 112 27.75 -8.97 14.01
CA SER A 112 29.05 -9.60 13.76
C SER A 112 29.62 -9.28 12.37
N ASN A 113 28.83 -8.65 11.50
CA ASN A 113 29.16 -8.39 10.10
C ASN A 113 29.12 -6.89 9.74
N VAL A 114 29.61 -6.02 10.62
CA VAL A 114 29.66 -4.56 10.38
C VAL A 114 30.32 -4.23 9.04
N ASP A 115 31.45 -4.86 8.72
CA ASP A 115 32.18 -4.65 7.46
C ASP A 115 31.32 -4.92 6.23
N GLU A 116 30.56 -6.01 6.25
CA GLU A 116 29.66 -6.37 5.15
C GLU A 116 28.53 -5.35 4.99
N ILE A 117 27.98 -4.84 6.10
CA ILE A 117 26.91 -3.83 6.08
C ILE A 117 27.44 -2.49 5.56
N VAL A 118 28.65 -2.10 5.95
CA VAL A 118 29.31 -0.88 5.47
C VAL A 118 29.59 -1.00 3.96
N ASP A 119 30.16 -2.12 3.51
CA ASP A 119 30.42 -2.38 2.09
C ASP A 119 29.12 -2.38 1.27
N PHE A 120 28.08 -3.04 1.75
CA PHE A 120 26.74 -3.01 1.14
C PHE A 120 26.20 -1.58 1.03
N SER A 121 26.29 -0.79 2.11
CA SER A 121 25.79 0.59 2.15
C SER A 121 26.58 1.51 1.21
N LYS A 122 27.87 1.23 1.03
CA LYS A 122 28.71 1.93 0.06
C LYS A 122 28.35 1.55 -1.38
N LYS A 123 28.29 0.25 -1.69
CA LYS A 123 28.00 -0.29 -3.03
C LYS A 123 26.60 0.10 -3.54
N THR A 124 25.62 0.19 -2.66
CA THR A 124 24.25 0.64 -3.00
C THR A 124 24.13 2.15 -3.19
N GLY A 125 25.17 2.93 -2.85
CA GLY A 125 25.12 4.39 -2.85
C GLY A 125 24.37 5.00 -1.67
N LEU A 126 23.92 4.19 -0.70
CA LEU A 126 23.23 4.66 0.51
C LEU A 126 24.06 5.71 1.25
N LEU A 127 25.37 5.48 1.41
CA LEU A 127 26.23 6.45 2.09
C LEU A 127 26.33 7.78 1.33
N ASN A 128 26.29 7.76 0.00
CA ASN A 128 26.33 8.96 -0.82
C ASN A 128 25.06 9.82 -0.65
N LEU A 129 23.93 9.22 -0.26
CA LEU A 129 22.68 9.93 0.00
C LEU A 129 22.88 11.04 1.03
N PHE A 130 23.63 10.77 2.12
CA PHE A 130 23.83 11.71 3.22
C PHE A 130 24.56 13.00 2.82
N ASN A 131 25.29 12.99 1.69
CA ASN A 131 25.91 14.19 1.12
C ASN A 131 24.95 15.00 0.22
N ASN A 132 23.77 14.47 -0.08
CA ASN A 132 22.81 15.04 -1.03
C ASN A 132 21.47 15.41 -0.39
N ILE A 133 21.31 15.22 0.93
CA ILE A 133 20.10 15.54 1.68
C ILE A 133 20.42 16.45 2.85
N SER A 134 19.45 17.26 3.25
CA SER A 134 19.54 18.11 4.44
C SER A 134 18.85 17.51 5.67
N ASP A 135 17.96 16.54 5.47
CA ASP A 135 17.23 15.85 6.54
C ASP A 135 16.73 14.47 6.06
N LEU A 136 17.11 13.42 6.79
CA LEU A 136 16.72 12.04 6.50
C LEU A 136 15.21 11.82 6.68
N LYS A 137 14.56 12.49 7.64
CA LYS A 137 13.12 12.34 7.84
C LYS A 137 12.34 12.80 6.61
N SER A 138 12.68 13.96 6.07
CA SER A 138 12.06 14.53 4.87
C SER A 138 12.27 13.64 3.64
N TYR A 139 13.48 13.08 3.48
CA TYR A 139 13.74 12.09 2.44
C TYR A 139 12.84 10.85 2.58
N LEU A 140 12.77 10.28 3.78
CA LEU A 140 11.97 9.08 4.05
C LEU A 140 10.47 9.32 3.88
N VAL A 141 9.96 10.52 4.19
CA VAL A 141 8.57 10.90 3.85
C VAL A 141 8.35 10.79 2.34
N GLY A 142 9.28 11.31 1.53
CA GLY A 142 9.23 11.18 0.07
C GLY A 142 9.24 9.72 -0.41
N VAL A 143 10.09 8.88 0.18
CA VAL A 143 10.14 7.44 -0.11
C VAL A 143 8.82 6.75 0.23
N GLU A 144 8.27 6.99 1.43
CA GLU A 144 7.00 6.42 1.86
C GLU A 144 5.83 6.86 0.96
N VAL A 145 5.78 8.13 0.56
CA VAL A 145 4.80 8.64 -0.43
C VAL A 145 4.95 7.90 -1.77
N GLY A 146 6.19 7.69 -2.23
CA GLY A 146 6.47 6.96 -3.47
C GLY A 146 5.99 5.51 -3.42
N LEU A 147 6.23 4.81 -2.32
CA LEU A 147 5.78 3.43 -2.09
C LEU A 147 4.25 3.32 -1.90
N ASP A 148 3.59 4.39 -1.47
CA ASP A 148 2.13 4.43 -1.25
C ASP A 148 1.32 4.42 -2.57
N THR A 149 1.99 4.55 -3.72
CA THR A 149 1.37 4.43 -5.05
C THR A 149 0.67 3.09 -5.27
N ASN A 150 1.24 1.98 -4.77
CA ASN A 150 0.61 0.65 -4.85
C ASN A 150 -0.68 0.58 -4.00
N ALA A 151 -0.71 1.25 -2.86
CA ALA A 151 -1.89 1.30 -2.00
C ALA A 151 -3.03 2.14 -2.58
N ARG A 152 -2.76 3.01 -3.58
CA ARG A 152 -3.81 3.80 -4.27
C ARG A 152 -4.81 2.89 -4.99
N LYS A 153 -4.37 1.78 -5.57
CA LYS A 153 -5.26 0.81 -6.25
C LYS A 153 -6.26 0.20 -5.27
N ASN A 154 -5.77 -0.24 -4.11
CA ASN A 154 -6.62 -0.81 -3.05
C ASN A 154 -7.59 0.23 -2.49
N ARG A 155 -7.12 1.46 -2.24
CA ARG A 155 -8.00 2.56 -1.81
C ARG A 155 -9.09 2.87 -2.83
N SER A 156 -8.78 2.85 -4.12
CA SER A 156 -9.78 3.01 -5.19
C SER A 156 -10.90 1.97 -5.07
N GLY A 157 -10.51 0.69 -4.92
CA GLY A 157 -11.46 -0.41 -4.72
C GLY A 157 -12.37 -0.16 -3.51
N HIS A 158 -11.77 0.12 -2.35
CA HIS A 158 -12.53 0.39 -1.12
C HIS A 158 -13.45 1.60 -1.22
N ILE A 159 -13.05 2.67 -1.91
CA ILE A 159 -13.92 3.83 -2.11
C ILE A 159 -15.13 3.44 -2.94
N PHE A 160 -14.93 2.64 -3.99
CA PHE A 160 -16.03 2.22 -4.85
C PHE A 160 -16.94 1.18 -4.18
N GLU A 161 -16.37 0.21 -3.45
CA GLU A 161 -17.11 -0.70 -2.57
C GLU A 161 -17.98 0.09 -1.59
N LYS A 162 -17.41 1.08 -0.90
CA LYS A 162 -18.16 1.94 0.03
C LYS A 162 -19.31 2.67 -0.65
N LEU A 163 -19.07 3.26 -1.82
CA LEU A 163 -20.10 3.95 -2.60
C LEU A 163 -21.26 3.01 -2.95
N VAL A 164 -20.96 1.83 -3.49
CA VAL A 164 -21.98 0.83 -3.83
C VAL A 164 -22.71 0.37 -2.57
N GLY A 165 -22.00 0.13 -1.47
CA GLY A 165 -22.59 -0.25 -0.19
C GLY A 165 -23.57 0.79 0.33
N ASP A 166 -23.24 2.08 0.24
CA ASP A 166 -24.12 3.16 0.69
C ASP A 166 -25.36 3.31 -0.23
N LEU A 167 -25.19 3.13 -1.55
CA LEU A 167 -26.33 3.08 -2.49
C LEU A 167 -27.26 1.89 -2.21
N LEU A 168 -26.69 0.70 -1.96
CA LEU A 168 -27.47 -0.50 -1.62
C LEU A 168 -28.26 -0.28 -0.33
N LYS A 169 -27.63 0.24 0.72
CA LYS A 169 -28.29 0.55 2.00
C LYS A 169 -29.49 1.48 1.80
N GLU A 170 -29.32 2.57 1.05
CA GLU A 170 -30.42 3.50 0.77
C GLU A 170 -31.54 2.85 -0.05
N LYS A 171 -31.22 1.99 -1.02
CA LYS A 171 -32.23 1.27 -1.81
C LYS A 171 -33.02 0.26 -0.97
N ILE A 172 -32.37 -0.51 -0.10
CA ILE A 172 -33.07 -1.53 0.68
C ILE A 172 -33.74 -0.99 1.95
N LYS A 173 -33.47 0.26 2.35
CA LYS A 173 -34.01 0.91 3.55
C LYS A 173 -35.53 0.82 3.69
N ASN A 174 -36.25 0.82 2.56
CA ASN A 174 -37.71 0.74 2.51
C ASN A 174 -38.25 -0.71 2.41
N TYR A 175 -37.37 -1.71 2.47
CA TYR A 175 -37.70 -3.13 2.34
C TYR A 175 -37.28 -3.87 3.63
N PRO A 176 -38.10 -3.87 4.69
CA PRO A 176 -37.71 -4.37 6.01
C PRO A 176 -37.43 -5.88 6.05
N ASN A 177 -37.83 -6.61 5.02
CA ASN A 177 -37.55 -8.03 4.83
C ASN A 177 -36.17 -8.30 4.20
N LEU A 178 -35.44 -7.25 3.80
CA LEU A 178 -34.10 -7.34 3.23
C LEU A 178 -33.04 -6.91 4.24
N THR A 179 -31.95 -7.67 4.34
CA THR A 179 -30.78 -7.35 5.16
C THR A 179 -29.53 -7.40 4.29
N LEU A 180 -28.69 -6.36 4.36
CA LEU A 180 -27.40 -6.28 3.67
C LEU A 180 -26.26 -6.64 4.62
N TYR A 181 -25.39 -7.53 4.16
CA TYR A 181 -24.12 -7.85 4.78
C TYR A 181 -22.99 -7.43 3.83
N ALA A 182 -21.95 -6.80 4.37
CA ALA A 182 -20.75 -6.43 3.62
C ALA A 182 -19.62 -7.41 3.95
N GLU A 183 -18.82 -7.76 2.95
CA GLU A 183 -17.62 -8.60 3.07
C GLU A 183 -17.88 -9.99 3.71
N GLU A 184 -18.93 -10.68 3.26
CA GLU A 184 -19.26 -12.01 3.77
C GLU A 184 -18.50 -13.10 3.02
N THR A 185 -18.04 -14.11 3.75
CA THR A 185 -17.44 -15.31 3.18
C THR A 185 -18.48 -16.42 3.17
N LEU A 186 -18.87 -16.87 1.98
CA LEU A 186 -19.79 -17.99 1.82
C LEU A 186 -19.02 -19.24 1.39
N ASP A 187 -19.29 -20.36 2.06
CA ASP A 187 -18.77 -21.67 1.69
C ASP A 187 -19.52 -22.23 0.48
N PHE A 188 -19.02 -21.89 -0.71
CA PHE A 188 -19.32 -22.60 -1.94
C PHE A 188 -18.27 -23.72 -2.18
N GLU A 189 -18.33 -24.43 -3.32
CA GLU A 189 -17.29 -25.41 -3.72
C GLU A 189 -15.85 -24.81 -3.74
N ARG A 190 -15.74 -23.48 -3.78
CA ARG A 190 -14.53 -22.72 -3.46
C ARG A 190 -14.90 -21.53 -2.58
N THR A 191 -14.15 -21.34 -1.49
CA THR A 191 -14.32 -20.19 -0.58
C THR A 191 -14.07 -18.89 -1.35
N LYS A 192 -15.11 -18.07 -1.51
CA LYS A 192 -15.04 -16.79 -2.22
C LYS A 192 -15.55 -15.69 -1.29
N ARG A 193 -14.74 -14.65 -1.12
CA ARG A 193 -15.15 -13.40 -0.47
C ARG A 193 -16.10 -12.66 -1.39
N LEU A 194 -17.28 -12.32 -0.90
CA LEU A 194 -18.27 -11.52 -1.61
C LEU A 194 -18.31 -10.13 -1.01
N ASP A 195 -18.39 -9.11 -1.87
CA ASP A 195 -18.39 -7.73 -1.39
C ASP A 195 -19.70 -7.39 -0.69
N PHE A 196 -20.83 -7.88 -1.23
CA PHE A 196 -22.16 -7.69 -0.64
C PHE A 196 -23.04 -8.93 -0.77
N VAL A 197 -23.80 -9.19 0.28
CA VAL A 197 -24.81 -10.25 0.36
C VAL A 197 -26.12 -9.65 0.85
N ILE A 198 -27.22 -9.98 0.18
CA ILE A 198 -28.56 -9.54 0.55
C ILE A 198 -29.40 -10.76 0.90
N HIS A 199 -29.87 -10.82 2.14
CA HIS A 199 -30.80 -11.83 2.61
C HIS A 199 -32.23 -11.31 2.53
N LYS A 200 -33.17 -12.20 2.17
CA LYS A 200 -34.60 -11.96 2.27
C LYS A 200 -35.19 -12.91 3.29
N ASN A 201 -35.81 -12.38 4.35
CA ASN A 201 -36.35 -13.18 5.46
C ASN A 201 -35.33 -14.18 6.06
N GLY A 202 -34.06 -13.75 6.18
CA GLY A 202 -32.98 -14.59 6.73
C GLY A 202 -32.35 -15.58 5.75
N CYS A 203 -32.87 -15.73 4.53
CA CYS A 203 -32.30 -16.60 3.50
C CYS A 203 -31.51 -15.80 2.46
N LEU A 204 -30.37 -16.33 2.01
CA LEU A 204 -29.59 -15.77 0.90
C LEU A 204 -30.49 -15.52 -0.31
N ASN A 205 -30.52 -14.28 -0.79
CA ASN A 205 -31.34 -13.88 -1.93
C ASN A 205 -30.49 -13.41 -3.12
N PHE A 206 -29.58 -12.47 -2.87
CA PHE A 206 -28.62 -11.99 -3.86
C PHE A 206 -27.22 -11.90 -3.27
N TYR A 207 -26.22 -12.04 -4.12
CA TYR A 207 -24.85 -11.64 -3.81
C TYR A 207 -24.31 -10.78 -4.95
N LEU A 208 -23.45 -9.84 -4.62
CA LEU A 208 -22.83 -8.92 -5.57
C LEU A 208 -21.32 -8.94 -5.35
N ASN A 209 -20.58 -8.95 -6.46
CA ASN A 209 -19.17 -8.58 -6.47
C ASN A 209 -19.05 -7.27 -7.23
N VAL A 210 -18.33 -6.32 -6.66
CA VAL A 210 -18.11 -5.01 -7.21
C VAL A 210 -16.74 -5.01 -7.87
N ILE A 211 -16.71 -4.79 -9.18
CA ILE A 211 -15.48 -4.67 -9.94
C ILE A 211 -15.37 -3.23 -10.40
N PHE A 212 -14.37 -2.52 -9.89
CA PHE A 212 -14.01 -1.19 -10.40
C PHE A 212 -13.00 -1.34 -11.53
N ILE A 213 -13.36 -0.85 -12.72
CA ILE A 213 -12.49 -0.83 -13.89
C ILE A 213 -12.19 0.63 -14.21
N GLN A 214 -10.90 0.99 -14.13
CA GLN A 214 -10.45 2.29 -14.60
C GLN A 214 -9.98 2.13 -16.05
N THR A 215 -10.72 2.72 -16.98
CA THR A 215 -10.27 2.84 -18.37
C THR A 215 -9.42 4.09 -18.52
N VAL A 216 -8.38 4.02 -19.36
CA VAL A 216 -7.69 5.22 -19.83
C VAL A 216 -8.45 5.68 -21.06
N GLU A 217 -8.95 6.91 -21.07
CA GLU A 217 -9.42 7.50 -22.32
C GLU A 217 -8.23 7.56 -23.28
N VAL A 218 -8.21 6.67 -24.26
CA VAL A 218 -7.48 6.91 -25.49
C VAL A 218 -8.37 7.91 -26.23
N ASN A 219 -7.98 9.19 -26.20
CA ASN A 219 -8.69 10.31 -26.82
C ASN A 219 -9.49 9.86 -28.06
N ARG A 220 -10.82 10.00 -27.99
CA ARG A 220 -11.70 9.87 -29.16
C ARG A 220 -11.61 11.11 -30.02
#